data_AF-K1UU90-F1
#
_entry.id   AF-K1UU90-F1
#
_cell.length_a   1.000
_cell.length_b   1.000
_cell.length_c   1.000
_cell.angle_alpha   90.00
_cell.angle_beta   90.00
_cell.angle_gamma   90.00
#
_symmetry.space_group_name_H-M   'P 1'
#
loop_
_entity.id
_entity.type
_entity.pdbx_description
1 polymer ?
#
loop_
_entity_poly.entity_id
_entity_poly.type
_entity_poly.pdbx_seq_one_letter_code
_entity_poly.pdbx_strand_id
1 'polypeptide(L)'
;MLGCYAALNDKNPKKLRGISSAIKKGFKTALEGLDPYRIDKYKMDSRVITMVDLVNLFHPKGNQANKTAFQYLIEGRSLSGLYESKILEKEMSKAGQDKKDNKEKKEALGGAIRDVVSNVKGMPIFNMVRNLVNIIKYAPDQIDEVCRQLTIEEKVLNSKMLPFRFASAFKEVENMSTDGSDNDIVFES
;
A
#
# COMPACT_ATOMS: atom_id res chain seq x y z
N MET A 1 13.81 22.34 17.40
CA MET A 1 14.08 22.33 15.95
C MET A 1 14.55 23.67 15.37
N LEU A 2 13.82 24.78 15.41
CA LEU A 2 14.37 26.08 14.93
C LEU A 2 15.58 26.54 15.77
N GLY A 3 15.55 26.33 17.08
CA GLY A 3 16.71 26.49 17.96
C GLY A 3 17.83 25.46 17.72
N CYS A 4 17.49 24.24 17.31
CA CYS A 4 18.46 23.19 16.97
C CYS A 4 19.13 23.47 15.62
N TYR A 5 18.37 23.91 14.61
CA TYR A 5 18.85 24.41 13.33
C TYR A 5 19.72 25.67 13.53
N ALA A 6 19.26 26.60 14.36
CA ALA A 6 20.01 27.78 14.77
C ALA A 6 21.37 27.39 15.35
N ALA A 7 21.39 26.44 16.29
CA ALA A 7 22.60 25.92 16.91
C ALA A 7 23.51 25.16 15.92
N LEU A 8 22.93 24.34 15.02
CA LEU A 8 23.69 23.58 14.02
C LEU A 8 24.27 24.45 12.89
N ASN A 9 23.68 25.62 12.63
CA ASN A 9 24.06 26.50 11.52
C ASN A 9 24.56 27.87 12.01
N ASP A 10 24.91 27.96 13.29
CA ASP A 10 25.43 29.16 13.97
C ASP A 10 24.60 30.44 13.71
N LYS A 11 23.27 30.27 13.62
CA LYS A 11 22.32 31.37 13.39
C LYS A 11 21.71 31.80 14.71
N ASN A 12 21.50 33.11 14.88
CA ASN A 12 20.76 33.60 16.04
C ASN A 12 19.30 33.12 15.98
N PRO A 13 18.81 32.32 16.94
CA PRO A 13 17.44 31.81 16.95
C PRO A 13 16.39 32.94 17.01
N LYS A 14 16.74 34.11 17.53
CA LYS A 14 15.87 35.31 17.55
C LYS A 14 15.72 35.97 16.17
N LYS A 15 16.67 35.73 15.24
CA LYS A 15 16.64 36.26 13.86
C LYS A 15 16.02 35.28 12.86
N LEU A 16 15.81 34.04 13.26
CA LEU A 16 15.11 33.06 12.45
C LEU A 16 13.63 33.39 12.44
N ARG A 17 13.14 33.90 11.31
CA ARG A 17 11.69 33.95 11.04
C ARG A 17 11.17 32.51 11.17
N GLY A 18 10.15 32.32 12.00
CA GLY A 18 9.51 31.01 12.16
C GLY A 18 9.00 30.47 10.81
N ILE A 19 8.68 29.18 10.76
CA ILE A 19 8.10 28.57 9.57
C ILE A 19 6.88 29.39 9.12
N SER A 20 6.84 29.78 7.84
CA SER A 20 5.77 30.63 7.32
C SER A 20 4.41 29.96 7.50
N SER A 21 3.37 30.78 7.70
CA SER A 21 1.99 30.28 7.88
C SER A 21 1.52 29.45 6.67
N ALA A 22 1.99 29.79 5.46
CA ALA A 22 1.69 29.03 4.25
C ALA A 22 2.26 27.61 4.30
N ILE A 23 3.53 27.46 4.70
CA ILE A 23 4.17 26.14 4.84
C ILE A 23 3.49 25.34 5.95
N LYS A 24 3.21 25.96 7.11
CA LYS A 24 2.48 25.30 8.19
C LYS A 24 1.12 24.78 7.73
N LYS A 25 0.36 25.60 6.99
CA LYS A 25 -0.95 25.22 6.45
C LYS A 25 -0.85 24.10 5.42
N GLY A 26 0.15 24.15 4.54
CA GLY A 26 0.39 23.12 3.52
C GLY A 26 0.69 21.75 4.14
N PHE A 27 1.67 21.68 5.04
CA PHE A 27 1.99 20.43 5.74
C PHE A 27 0.82 19.92 6.59
N LYS A 28 0.15 20.82 7.30
CA LYS A 28 -1.05 20.46 8.07
C LYS A 28 -2.10 19.80 7.19
N THR A 29 -2.46 20.44 6.08
CA THR A 29 -3.47 19.91 5.13
C THR A 29 -3.04 18.56 4.55
N ALA A 30 -1.76 18.41 4.19
CA ALA A 30 -1.23 17.16 3.65
C ALA A 30 -1.30 16.03 4.68
N LEU A 31 -0.92 16.30 5.93
CA LEU A 31 -0.99 15.34 7.04
C LEU A 31 -2.44 14.93 7.32
N GLU A 32 -3.35 15.90 7.42
CA GLU A 32 -4.77 15.65 7.69
C GLU A 32 -5.45 14.80 6.61
N GLY A 33 -4.92 14.77 5.39
CA GLY A 33 -5.40 13.93 4.29
C GLY A 33 -4.80 12.53 4.22
N LEU A 34 -3.93 12.13 5.16
CA LEU A 34 -3.34 10.78 5.18
C LEU A 34 -4.30 9.78 5.83
N ASP A 35 -4.39 8.59 5.25
CA ASP A 35 -5.03 7.42 5.88
C ASP A 35 -4.04 6.66 6.79
N PRO A 36 -4.51 5.74 7.65
CA PRO A 36 -3.64 4.97 8.55
C PRO A 36 -2.54 4.16 7.84
N TYR A 37 -2.81 3.64 6.64
CA TYR A 37 -1.81 2.87 5.89
C TYR A 37 -0.68 3.76 5.40
N ARG A 38 -0.99 4.94 4.85
CA ARG A 38 0.01 5.91 4.40
C ARG A 38 0.83 6.43 5.57
N ILE A 39 0.20 6.68 6.72
CA ILE A 39 0.93 7.05 7.94
C ILE A 39 1.95 5.98 8.30
N ASP A 40 1.54 4.71 8.38
CA ASP A 40 2.44 3.62 8.79
C ASP A 40 3.52 3.29 7.74
N LYS A 41 3.19 3.34 6.45
CA LYS A 41 4.15 3.11 5.35
C LYS A 41 5.20 4.20 5.28
N TYR A 42 4.81 5.45 5.51
CA TYR A 42 5.67 6.61 5.38
C TYR A 42 6.04 7.23 6.73
N LYS A 43 6.03 6.44 7.82
CA LYS A 43 6.41 6.93 9.16
C LYS A 43 7.88 7.31 9.31
N MET A 44 8.73 6.74 8.44
CA MET A 44 10.14 7.14 8.27
C MET A 44 10.99 6.97 9.54
N ASP A 45 10.75 5.92 10.33
CA ASP A 45 11.42 5.70 11.63
C ASP A 45 12.95 5.67 11.56
N SER A 46 13.53 5.33 10.40
CA SER A 46 14.99 5.30 10.18
C SER A 46 15.57 6.59 9.59
N ARG A 47 14.74 7.62 9.35
CA ARG A 47 15.17 8.89 8.74
C ARG A 47 15.39 9.94 9.82
N VAL A 48 16.21 10.93 9.48
CA VAL A 48 16.52 12.08 10.36
C VAL A 48 15.27 12.90 10.72
N ILE A 49 14.28 12.93 9.82
CA ILE A 49 12.97 13.55 10.06
C ILE A 49 11.92 12.46 9.91
N THR A 50 11.19 12.20 10.99
CA THR A 50 10.15 11.18 11.08
C THR A 50 8.77 11.79 10.91
N MET A 51 7.75 10.95 10.67
CA MET A 51 6.36 11.38 10.68
C MET A 51 5.93 11.90 12.05
N VAL A 52 6.47 11.34 13.15
CA VAL A 52 6.23 11.83 14.51
C VAL A 52 6.70 13.28 14.63
N ASP A 53 7.88 13.62 14.08
CA ASP A 53 8.38 15.00 14.09
C ASP A 53 7.46 15.94 13.31
N LEU A 54 6.96 15.51 12.15
CA LEU A 54 6.05 16.31 11.33
C LEU A 54 4.71 16.55 12.03
N VAL A 55 4.13 15.51 12.66
CA VAL A 55 2.87 15.61 13.40
C VAL A 55 3.04 16.52 14.61
N ASN A 56 4.11 16.35 15.39
CA ASN A 56 4.43 17.20 16.54
C ASN A 56 4.75 18.65 16.13
N LEU A 57 5.29 18.87 14.92
CA LEU A 57 5.64 20.22 14.45
C LEU A 57 4.42 20.97 13.92
N PHE A 58 3.57 20.31 13.13
CA PHE A 58 2.49 20.95 12.38
C PHE A 58 1.11 20.82 13.02
N HIS A 59 0.97 19.98 14.05
CA HIS A 59 -0.26 19.80 14.83
C HIS A 59 -1.51 19.64 13.93
N PRO A 60 -1.52 18.60 13.07
CA PRO A 60 -2.70 18.30 12.26
C PRO A 60 -3.89 17.94 13.15
N LYS A 61 -5.09 18.32 12.72
CA LYS A 61 -6.34 17.89 13.36
C LYS A 61 -6.75 16.56 12.72
N GLY A 62 -6.65 15.48 13.49
CA GLY A 62 -7.11 14.18 13.02
C GLY A 62 -8.60 14.22 12.61
N ASN A 63 -8.90 13.69 11.44
CA ASN A 63 -10.26 13.43 10.98
C ASN A 63 -10.73 12.04 11.46
N GLN A 64 -11.93 11.63 11.06
CA GLN A 64 -12.50 10.33 11.45
C GLN A 64 -11.61 9.14 11.06
N ALA A 65 -10.88 9.23 9.95
CA ALA A 65 -10.06 8.15 9.42
C ALA A 65 -8.67 8.05 10.09
N ASN A 66 -8.08 9.16 10.52
CA ASN A 66 -6.67 9.18 10.94
C ASN A 66 -6.39 9.66 12.38
N LYS A 67 -7.41 10.11 13.12
CA LYS A 67 -7.23 10.55 14.52
C LYS A 67 -6.57 9.48 15.39
N THR A 68 -7.10 8.26 15.37
CA THR A 68 -6.53 7.13 16.12
C THR A 68 -5.15 6.73 15.59
N ALA A 69 -4.93 6.84 14.28
CA ALA A 69 -3.64 6.53 13.67
C ALA A 69 -2.53 7.50 14.12
N PHE A 70 -2.82 8.80 14.22
CA PHE A 70 -1.87 9.77 14.78
C PHE A 70 -1.57 9.50 16.25
N GLN A 71 -2.59 9.15 17.04
CA GLN A 71 -2.37 8.76 18.43
C GLN A 71 -1.45 7.54 18.53
N TYR A 72 -1.74 6.48 17.77
CA TYR A 72 -0.92 5.27 17.78
C TYR A 72 0.50 5.52 17.28
N LEU A 73 0.66 6.39 16.28
CA LEU A 73 1.97 6.80 15.78
C LEU A 73 2.80 7.46 16.90
N ILE A 74 2.21 8.39 17.66
CA ILE A 74 2.90 9.09 18.76
C ILE A 74 3.20 8.12 19.91
N GLU A 75 2.29 7.19 20.20
CA GLU A 75 2.44 6.18 21.25
C GLU A 75 3.34 5.00 20.85
N GLY A 76 3.83 4.94 19.60
CA GLY A 76 4.63 3.83 19.08
C GLY A 76 3.87 2.50 18.96
N ARG A 77 2.53 2.55 18.87
CA ARG A 77 1.66 1.37 18.72
C ARG A 77 1.57 0.94 17.26
N SER A 78 1.17 -0.31 17.03
CA SER A 78 0.95 -0.82 15.67
C SER A 78 -0.29 -0.20 15.03
N LEU A 79 -0.14 0.34 13.81
CA LEU A 79 -1.25 0.89 13.01
C LEU A 79 -1.91 -0.17 12.11
N SER A 80 -1.39 -1.40 12.05
CA SER A 80 -1.83 -2.42 11.08
C SER A 80 -3.31 -2.78 11.18
N GLY A 81 -3.91 -2.68 12.38
CA GLY A 81 -5.33 -2.93 12.61
C GLY A 81 -6.26 -1.80 12.13
N LEU A 82 -5.72 -0.67 11.68
CA LEU A 82 -6.49 0.52 11.29
C LEU A 82 -6.62 0.68 9.76
N TYR A 83 -6.09 -0.25 8.96
CA TYR A 83 -6.16 -0.14 7.51
C TYR A 83 -7.58 -0.45 7.00
N GLU A 84 -8.11 0.38 6.11
CA GLU A 84 -9.41 0.10 5.48
C GLU A 84 -9.35 -1.06 4.48
N SER A 85 -8.20 -1.25 3.84
CA SER A 85 -7.98 -2.30 2.84
C SER A 85 -6.86 -3.24 3.28
N LYS A 86 -7.15 -4.54 3.27
CA LYS A 86 -6.13 -5.58 3.38
C LYS A 86 -5.17 -5.49 2.17
N ILE A 87 -3.87 -5.59 2.43
CA ILE A 87 -2.84 -5.59 1.38
C ILE A 87 -2.55 -7.05 1.06
N LEU A 88 -2.85 -7.48 -0.16
CA LEU A 88 -2.84 -8.89 -0.53
C LEU A 88 -1.54 -9.59 -0.14
N GLU A 89 -0.39 -8.96 -0.33
CA GLU A 89 0.90 -9.62 -0.10
C GLU A 89 1.25 -9.71 1.38
N LYS A 90 0.81 -8.74 2.19
CA LYS A 90 0.93 -8.86 3.65
C LYS A 90 0.06 -10.02 4.15
N GLU A 91 -1.17 -10.14 3.65
CA GLU A 91 -2.08 -11.23 4.02
C GLU A 91 -1.56 -12.59 3.55
N MET A 92 -1.08 -12.69 2.31
CA MET A 92 -0.48 -13.92 1.78
C MET A 92 0.79 -14.33 2.53
N SER A 93 1.69 -13.37 2.82
CA SER A 93 2.88 -13.65 3.62
C SER A 93 2.53 -14.16 5.01
N LYS A 94 1.54 -13.54 5.67
CA LYS A 94 1.05 -13.98 6.98
C LYS A 94 0.41 -15.36 6.92
N ALA A 95 -0.43 -15.63 5.93
CA ALA A 95 -1.11 -16.92 5.77
C ALA A 95 -0.13 -18.06 5.47
N GLY A 96 0.96 -17.78 4.76
CA GLY A 96 1.96 -18.78 4.37
C GLY A 96 3.10 -18.99 5.36
N GLN A 97 3.20 -18.18 6.44
CA GLN A 97 4.37 -18.16 7.33
C GLN A 97 4.47 -19.40 8.23
N ASP A 98 3.32 -19.93 8.68
CA ASP A 98 3.26 -21.00 9.68
C ASP A 98 2.92 -22.38 9.07
N LYS A 99 2.87 -22.50 7.75
CA LYS A 99 2.45 -23.73 7.04
C LYS A 99 3.64 -24.50 6.48
N LYS A 100 3.93 -25.65 7.10
CA LYS A 100 5.00 -26.57 6.69
C LYS A 100 4.58 -27.50 5.56
N ASP A 101 3.31 -27.86 5.49
CA ASP A 101 2.76 -28.70 4.42
C ASP A 101 2.39 -27.87 3.18
N ASN A 102 2.64 -28.43 1.99
CA ASN A 102 2.43 -27.74 0.72
C ASN A 102 0.94 -27.58 0.38
N LYS A 103 0.10 -28.55 0.73
CA LYS A 103 -1.34 -28.48 0.49
C LYS A 103 -1.98 -27.46 1.43
N GLU A 104 -1.67 -27.53 2.73
CA GLU A 104 -2.15 -26.54 3.70
C GLU A 104 -1.72 -25.12 3.35
N LYS A 105 -0.49 -24.95 2.86
CA LYS A 105 0.01 -23.66 2.42
C LYS A 105 -0.75 -23.11 1.22
N LYS A 106 -1.04 -23.95 0.22
CA LYS A 106 -1.85 -23.56 -0.95
C LYS A 106 -3.25 -23.11 -0.52
N GLU A 107 -3.91 -23.88 0.35
CA GLU A 107 -5.24 -23.54 0.85
C GLU A 107 -5.23 -22.22 1.65
N ALA A 108 -4.24 -22.01 2.52
CA ALA A 108 -4.10 -20.78 3.29
C ALA A 108 -3.86 -19.55 2.39
N LEU A 109 -3.00 -19.67 1.37
CA LEU A 109 -2.77 -18.61 0.39
C LEU A 109 -4.03 -18.30 -0.44
N GLY A 110 -4.75 -19.34 -0.86
CA GLY A 110 -6.03 -19.19 -1.57
C GLY A 110 -7.08 -18.50 -0.71
N GLY A 111 -7.19 -18.87 0.58
CA GLY A 111 -8.08 -18.21 1.55
C GLY A 111 -7.78 -16.73 1.69
N ALA A 112 -6.49 -16.36 1.83
CA ALA A 112 -6.08 -14.96 1.90
C ALA A 112 -6.46 -14.16 0.64
N ILE A 113 -6.36 -14.77 -0.55
CA ILE A 113 -6.79 -14.14 -1.80
C ILE A 113 -8.30 -13.91 -1.80
N ARG A 114 -9.11 -14.92 -1.47
CA ARG A 114 -10.58 -14.82 -1.43
C ARG A 114 -11.05 -13.71 -0.50
N ASP A 115 -10.46 -13.62 0.69
CA ASP A 115 -10.74 -12.59 1.68
C ASP A 115 -10.53 -11.17 1.15
N VAL A 116 -9.48 -10.97 0.35
CA VAL A 116 -9.13 -9.64 -0.17
C VAL A 116 -9.96 -9.30 -1.40
N VAL A 117 -10.18 -10.26 -2.30
CA VAL A 117 -11.00 -10.08 -3.51
C VAL A 117 -12.46 -9.77 -3.14
N SER A 118 -13.01 -10.49 -2.15
CA SER A 118 -14.41 -10.40 -1.72
C SER A 118 -14.71 -9.20 -0.80
N ASN A 119 -13.73 -8.33 -0.54
CA ASN A 119 -13.95 -7.11 0.23
C ASN A 119 -15.02 -6.24 -0.48
N VAL A 120 -15.87 -5.55 0.27
CA VAL A 120 -16.92 -4.64 -0.26
C VAL A 120 -16.36 -3.60 -1.24
N LYS A 121 -15.15 -3.07 -0.98
CA LYS A 121 -14.47 -2.13 -1.90
C LYS A 121 -13.71 -2.83 -3.05
N GLY A 122 -13.69 -4.16 -3.04
CA GLY A 122 -12.86 -5.01 -3.88
C GLY A 122 -11.37 -4.81 -3.63
N MET A 123 -10.55 -5.46 -4.45
CA MET A 123 -9.10 -5.34 -4.40
C MET A 123 -8.63 -4.11 -5.22
N PRO A 124 -7.63 -3.32 -4.77
CA PRO A 124 -7.05 -2.27 -5.59
C PRO A 124 -6.50 -2.81 -6.92
N ILE A 125 -6.69 -2.08 -8.04
CA ILE A 125 -6.25 -2.51 -9.40
C ILE A 125 -4.79 -2.93 -9.41
N PHE A 126 -3.90 -2.13 -8.81
CA PHE A 126 -2.47 -2.44 -8.79
C PHE A 126 -2.16 -3.76 -8.07
N ASN A 127 -2.89 -4.07 -6.99
CA ASN A 127 -2.72 -5.34 -6.28
C ASN A 127 -3.18 -6.51 -7.15
N MET A 128 -4.26 -6.37 -7.93
CA MET A 128 -4.70 -7.42 -8.86
C MET A 128 -3.68 -7.64 -9.97
N VAL A 129 -3.34 -6.57 -10.70
CA VAL A 129 -2.43 -6.61 -11.86
C VAL A 129 -1.07 -7.22 -11.50
N ARG A 130 -0.51 -6.91 -10.33
CA ARG A 130 0.80 -7.46 -9.93
C ARG A 130 0.76 -8.90 -9.39
N ASN A 131 -0.44 -9.44 -9.10
CA ASN A 131 -0.60 -10.76 -8.47
C ASN A 131 -1.48 -11.73 -9.29
N LEU A 132 -1.77 -11.46 -10.57
CA LEU A 132 -2.59 -12.35 -11.39
C LEU A 132 -2.08 -13.80 -11.39
N VAL A 133 -0.76 -13.98 -11.53
CA VAL A 133 -0.06 -15.27 -11.42
C VAL A 133 -0.42 -15.99 -10.12
N ASN A 134 -0.34 -15.30 -8.98
CA ASN A 134 -0.67 -15.89 -7.68
C ASN A 134 -2.16 -16.23 -7.55
N ILE A 135 -3.03 -15.38 -8.09
CA ILE A 135 -4.48 -15.61 -8.10
C ILE A 135 -4.80 -16.87 -8.89
N ILE A 136 -4.28 -17.02 -10.10
CA ILE A 136 -4.47 -18.21 -10.95
C ILE A 136 -3.98 -19.47 -10.24
N LYS A 137 -2.81 -19.40 -9.57
CA LYS A 137 -2.18 -20.55 -8.93
C LYS A 137 -2.88 -21.03 -7.65
N TYR A 138 -3.41 -20.11 -6.84
CA TYR A 138 -3.87 -20.40 -5.47
C TYR A 138 -5.38 -20.18 -5.26
N ALA A 139 -6.03 -19.38 -6.09
CA ALA A 139 -7.48 -19.10 -6.02
C ALA A 139 -8.08 -18.96 -7.43
N PRO A 140 -8.01 -20.00 -8.29
CA PRO A 140 -8.53 -19.94 -9.66
C PRO A 140 -10.05 -19.69 -9.70
N ASP A 141 -10.77 -20.04 -8.64
CA ASP A 141 -12.20 -19.72 -8.47
C ASP A 141 -12.50 -18.21 -8.40
N GLN A 142 -11.49 -17.36 -8.18
CA GLN A 142 -11.65 -15.90 -8.10
C GLN A 142 -11.34 -15.19 -9.42
N ILE A 143 -10.96 -15.91 -10.49
CA ILE A 143 -10.55 -15.31 -11.77
C ILE A 143 -11.66 -14.43 -12.36
N ASP A 144 -12.90 -14.92 -12.39
CA ASP A 144 -14.02 -14.19 -12.97
C ASP A 144 -14.29 -12.86 -12.24
N GLU A 145 -14.23 -12.86 -10.91
CA GLU A 145 -14.42 -11.66 -10.11
C GLU A 145 -13.26 -10.67 -10.31
N VAL A 146 -12.02 -11.17 -10.42
CA VAL A 146 -10.85 -10.32 -10.71
C VAL A 146 -10.96 -9.69 -12.10
N CYS A 147 -11.35 -10.46 -13.12
CA CYS A 147 -11.63 -9.94 -14.46
C CYS A 147 -12.74 -8.89 -14.46
N ARG A 148 -13.82 -9.14 -13.72
CA ARG A 148 -14.91 -8.16 -13.53
C ARG A 148 -14.39 -6.87 -12.90
N GLN A 149 -13.56 -6.93 -11.85
CA GLN A 149 -13.02 -5.73 -11.21
C GLN A 149 -12.01 -4.97 -12.08
N LEU A 150 -11.22 -5.67 -12.90
CA LEU A 150 -10.26 -5.07 -13.83
C LEU A 150 -10.91 -4.39 -15.03
N THR A 151 -12.19 -4.67 -15.30
CA THR A 151 -12.97 -4.06 -16.39
C THR A 151 -13.86 -2.90 -15.92
N ILE A 152 -13.88 -2.59 -14.61
CA ILE A 152 -14.57 -1.41 -14.09
C ILE A 152 -13.77 -0.15 -14.45
N GLU A 153 -14.26 0.59 -15.45
CA GLU A 153 -13.60 1.79 -15.99
C GLU A 153 -13.21 2.80 -14.90
N GLU A 154 -14.17 3.17 -14.04
CA GLU A 154 -13.94 4.13 -12.95
C GLU A 154 -12.79 3.68 -12.04
N LYS A 155 -12.73 2.38 -11.73
CA LYS A 155 -11.72 1.80 -10.84
C LYS A 155 -10.34 1.80 -11.50
N VAL A 156 -10.27 1.50 -12.80
CA VAL A 156 -9.04 1.57 -13.60
C VAL A 156 -8.53 2.99 -13.68
N LEU A 157 -9.38 3.96 -14.02
CA LEU A 157 -8.99 5.38 -14.11
C LEU A 157 -8.52 5.93 -12.76
N ASN A 158 -9.25 5.65 -11.68
CA ASN A 158 -8.89 6.09 -10.33
C ASN A 158 -7.60 5.45 -9.79
N SER A 159 -7.21 4.28 -10.32
CA SER A 159 -5.95 3.63 -9.94
C SER A 159 -4.71 4.35 -10.46
N LYS A 160 -4.86 5.24 -11.46
CA LYS A 160 -3.76 5.96 -12.13
C LYS A 160 -2.68 5.00 -12.68
N MET A 161 -3.10 3.78 -13.02
CA MET A 161 -2.23 2.78 -13.60
C MET A 161 -1.91 3.14 -15.04
N LEU A 162 -0.62 3.09 -15.38
CA LEU A 162 -0.17 3.32 -16.74
C LEU A 162 -0.49 2.07 -17.60
N PRO A 163 -0.92 2.23 -18.87
CA PRO A 163 -1.34 1.10 -19.71
C PRO A 163 -0.32 -0.04 -19.81
N PHE A 164 0.98 0.28 -19.87
CA PHE A 164 2.04 -0.74 -19.99
C PHE A 164 2.05 -1.74 -18.84
N ARG A 165 1.53 -1.39 -17.65
CA ARG A 165 1.47 -2.30 -16.50
C ARG A 165 0.52 -3.47 -16.73
N PHE A 166 -0.57 -3.24 -17.46
CA PHE A 166 -1.49 -4.31 -17.86
C PHE A 166 -0.82 -5.23 -18.89
N ALA A 167 -0.10 -4.65 -19.86
CA ALA A 167 0.69 -5.43 -20.81
C ALA A 167 1.79 -6.26 -20.13
N SER A 168 2.49 -5.71 -19.14
CA SER A 168 3.46 -6.46 -18.34
C SER A 168 2.79 -7.63 -17.60
N ALA A 169 1.65 -7.39 -16.95
CA ALA A 169 0.94 -8.44 -16.23
C ALA A 169 0.40 -9.54 -17.17
N PHE A 170 -0.07 -9.15 -18.36
CA PHE A 170 -0.48 -10.10 -19.40
C PHE A 170 0.69 -11.03 -19.78
N LYS A 171 1.87 -10.46 -20.04
CA LYS A 171 3.08 -11.23 -20.37
C LYS A 171 3.48 -12.21 -19.26
N GLU A 172 3.39 -11.80 -18.00
CA GLU A 172 3.68 -12.70 -16.86
C GLU A 172 2.70 -13.88 -16.78
N VAL A 173 1.41 -13.66 -17.12
CA VAL A 173 0.40 -14.73 -17.16
C VAL A 173 0.64 -15.65 -18.36
N GLU A 174 0.98 -15.09 -19.53
CA GLU A 174 1.32 -15.86 -20.72
C GLU A 174 2.53 -16.78 -20.49
N ASN A 175 3.58 -16.28 -19.85
CA ASN A 175 4.76 -17.07 -19.49
C ASN A 175 4.44 -18.23 -18.52
N MET A 176 3.45 -18.06 -17.64
CA MET A 176 2.99 -19.16 -16.78
C MET A 176 2.38 -20.30 -17.60
N SER A 177 1.61 -19.96 -18.64
CA SER A 177 1.01 -20.96 -19.52
C SER A 177 2.08 -21.74 -20.28
N THR A 178 3.18 -21.10 -20.69
CA THR A 178 4.29 -21.76 -21.40
C THR A 178 5.14 -22.67 -20.50
N ASP A 179 5.28 -22.35 -19.20
CA ASP A 179 6.04 -23.19 -18.26
C ASP A 179 5.27 -24.44 -17.80
N GLY A 180 3.95 -24.49 -18.03
CA GLY A 180 3.07 -25.61 -17.70
C GLY A 180 2.82 -26.60 -18.84
N SER A 181 3.27 -26.29 -20.05
CA SER A 181 3.13 -27.14 -21.24
C SER A 181 4.51 -27.53 -21.75
N ASP A 182 4.79 -28.83 -21.76
CA ASP A 182 5.72 -29.41 -22.72
C ASP A 182 5.36 -28.87 -24.12
N ASN A 183 6.39 -28.50 -24.90
CA ASN A 183 6.32 -27.75 -26.17
C ASN A 183 5.05 -27.97 -27.00
N ASP A 184 4.37 -26.87 -27.34
CA ASP A 184 4.01 -26.48 -28.71
C ASP A 184 2.93 -25.41 -28.68
N ILE A 185 3.20 -24.25 -29.26
CA ILE A 185 2.47 -23.68 -30.42
C ILE A 185 2.99 -22.26 -30.66
N VAL A 186 3.55 -22.11 -31.86
CA VAL A 186 3.91 -20.88 -32.57
C VAL A 186 2.65 -20.05 -32.83
N PHE A 187 2.74 -18.72 -32.72
CA PHE A 187 1.99 -17.86 -33.63
C PHE A 187 2.91 -16.83 -34.29
N GLU A 188 2.92 -16.94 -35.62
CA GLU A 188 3.57 -16.05 -36.58
C GLU A 188 2.93 -14.66 -36.60
N SER A 189 3.80 -13.68 -36.92
CA SER A 189 3.59 -12.35 -37.55
C SER A 189 2.52 -11.41 -37.01
#